data_AF-A0A832NIN4-F1
#
_entry.id   AF-A0A832NIN4-F1
#
_cell.length_a   1.000
_cell.length_b   1.000
_cell.length_c   1.000
_cell.angle_alpha   90.00
_cell.angle_beta   90.00
_cell.angle_gamma   90.00
#
_symmetry.space_group_name_H-M   'P 1'
#
loop_
_entity.id
_entity.type
_entity.pdbx_description
1 polymer ?
#
loop_
_entity_poly.entity_id
_entity_poly.type
_entity_poly.pdbx_seq_one_letter_code
_entity_poly.pdbx_strand_id
1 'polypeptide(L)' 'GAIELVEGRARVNELLCEGCGACVVACPSRAIELRNYSTRQLVEMVKAVVR' A
#
# COMPACT_ATOMS: atom_id res chain seq x y z
N GLY A 1 -7.28 3.98 14.15
CA GLY A 1 -6.42 3.84 12.95
C GLY A 1 -7.25 3.25 11.82
N ALA A 2 -6.86 3.46 10.56
CA ALA A 2 -7.66 3.11 9.37
C ALA A 2 -7.81 1.61 9.05
N ILE A 3 -7.29 0.70 9.89
CA ILE A 3 -7.31 -0.76 9.65
C ILE A 3 -8.35 -1.42 10.56
N GLU A 4 -9.25 -2.20 9.97
CA GLU A 4 -10.36 -2.89 10.64
C GLU A 4 -10.31 -4.40 10.33
N LEU A 5 -10.80 -5.26 11.24
CA LEU A 5 -10.91 -6.71 11.00
C LEU A 5 -12.35 -7.05 10.58
N VAL A 6 -12.51 -7.57 9.37
CA VAL A 6 -13.81 -7.98 8.81
C VAL A 6 -13.70 -9.41 8.33
N GLU A 7 -14.53 -10.32 8.88
CA GLU A 7 -14.55 -11.74 8.50
C GLU A 7 -13.17 -12.42 8.55
N GLY A 8 -12.37 -12.07 9.56
CA GLY A 8 -11.00 -12.62 9.72
C GLY A 8 -9.95 -12.03 8.76
N ARG A 9 -10.29 -10.97 8.01
CA ARG A 9 -9.36 -10.29 7.09
C ARG A 9 -9.21 -8.82 7.47
N ALA A 10 -8.00 -8.29 7.31
CA ALA A 10 -7.77 -6.85 7.46
C ALA A 10 -8.38 -6.10 6.29
N ARG A 11 -9.13 -5.03 6.57
CA ARG A 11 -9.73 -4.11 5.60
C ARG A 11 -9.31 -2.68 5.92
N VAL A 12 -9.01 -1.90 4.88
CA VAL A 12 -8.70 -0.48 5.01
C VAL A 12 -9.98 0.34 4.90
N ASN A 13 -10.18 1.25 5.85
CA ASN A 13 -11.15 2.32 5.74
C ASN A 13 -10.51 3.49 4.97
N GLU A 14 -10.88 3.64 3.70
CA GLU A 14 -10.29 4.65 2.80
C GLU A 14 -10.56 6.09 3.26
N LEU A 15 -11.66 6.35 3.99
CA LEU A 15 -11.98 7.70 4.48
C LEU A 15 -11.03 8.16 5.59
N LEU A 16 -10.44 7.20 6.32
CA LEU A 16 -9.50 7.46 7.41
C LEU A 16 -8.04 7.22 7.00
N CYS A 17 -7.80 6.74 5.77
CA CYS A 17 -6.48 6.39 5.28
C CYS A 17 -5.72 7.64 4.85
N GLU A 18 -4.64 7.96 5.55
CA GLU A 18 -3.77 9.10 5.22
C GLU A 18 -2.66 8.75 4.22
N GLY A 19 -2.55 7.46 3.85
CA GLY A 19 -1.52 7.01 2.92
C GLY A 19 -0.10 6.93 3.49
N CYS A 20 0.08 6.89 4.81
CA CYS A 20 1.41 6.87 5.45
C CYS A 20 2.24 5.59 5.19
N GLY A 21 1.63 4.51 4.72
CA GLY A 21 2.31 3.26 4.37
C GLY A 21 2.69 2.33 5.54
N ALA A 22 2.40 2.71 6.78
CA ALA A 22 2.76 1.90 7.96
C ALA A 22 2.18 0.46 7.91
N CYS A 23 0.95 0.30 7.42
CA CYS A 23 0.31 -1.01 7.28
C CYS A 23 1.00 -1.91 6.25
N VAL A 24 1.57 -1.33 5.18
CA VAL A 24 2.30 -2.07 4.14
C VAL A 24 3.59 -2.66 4.71
N VAL A 25 4.33 -1.86 5.48
CA VAL A 25 5.58 -2.30 6.11
C VAL A 25 5.33 -3.33 7.22
N ALA A 26 4.28 -3.14 8.02
CA ALA A 26 3.95 -4.01 9.13
C ALA A 26 3.38 -5.38 8.69
N CYS A 27 2.86 -5.50 7.47
CA CYS A 27 2.19 -6.72 7.01
C CYS A 27 3.19 -7.84 6.69
N PRO A 28 3.24 -8.94 7.47
CA PRO A 28 4.22 -10.01 7.25
C PRO A 28 3.96 -10.79 5.97
N SER A 29 2.69 -10.88 5.54
CA SER A 29 2.29 -11.57 4.31
C SER A 29 2.39 -10.69 3.06
N ARG A 30 2.72 -9.40 3.21
CA ARG A 30 2.74 -8.41 2.10
C ARG A 30 1.43 -8.39 1.30
N ALA A 31 0.30 -8.57 1.99
CA ALA A 31 -1.02 -8.69 1.36
C ALA A 31 -1.64 -7.34 0.93
N ILE A 32 -0.98 -6.22 1.22
CA ILE A 32 -1.48 -4.87 0.99
C ILE A 32 -0.40 -4.02 0.32
N GLU A 33 -0.81 -3.17 -0.62
CA GLU A 33 0.05 -2.18 -1.29
C GLU A 33 -0.49 -0.77 -1.07
N LEU A 34 0.39 0.23 -1.14
CA LEU A 34 0.00 1.63 -1.13
C LEU A 34 -0.44 2.05 -2.54
N ARG A 35 -1.66 2.56 -2.68
CA ARG A 35 -2.18 3.04 -3.97
C ARG A 35 -1.25 4.09 -4.56
N ASN A 36 -1.07 4.06 -5.88
CA ASN A 36 -0.20 4.97 -6.64
C ASN A 36 1.31 4.87 -6.36
N TYR A 37 1.74 3.90 -5.56
CA TYR A 37 3.14 3.61 -5.24
C TYR A 37 3.48 2.14 -5.47
N SER A 38 2.80 1.48 -6.42
CA SER A 38 3.11 0.09 -6.73
C SER A 38 4.52 -0.03 -7.28
N THR A 39 5.17 -1.17 -7.02
CA THR A 39 6.52 -1.46 -7.52
C THR A 39 6.65 -1.24 -9.03
N ARG A 40 5.60 -1.59 -9.79
CA ARG A 40 5.55 -1.37 -11.24
C ARG A 40 5.64 0.12 -11.59
N GLN A 41 4.87 0.96 -10.90
CA GLN A 41 4.88 2.42 -11.14
C GLN A 41 6.26 3.01 -10.86
N LEU A 42 6.90 2.61 -9.75
CA LEU A 42 8.24 3.06 -9.40
C LEU A 42 9.27 2.66 -10.47
N VAL A 43 9.23 1.41 -10.93
CA VAL A 43 10.16 0.92 -11.96
C VAL A 43 9.98 1.67 -13.28
N GLU A 44 8.75 1.95 -13.70
CA GLU A 44 8.51 2.73 -14.92
C GLU A 44 8.99 4.18 -14.81
N MET A 45 8.86 4.82 -13.64
CA MET A 45 9.42 6.15 -13.39
C MET A 45 10.95 6.15 -13.50
N VAL A 46 11.63 5.18 -12.89
CA VAL A 46 13.10 5.07 -12.98
C VAL A 46 13.52 4.87 -14.44
N LYS A 47 12.87 3.95 -15.16
CA LYS A 47 13.18 3.72 -16.56
C LYS A 47 12.95 4.96 -17.42
N ALA A 48 12.03 5.87 -17.07
CA ALA A 48 11.83 7.10 -17.83
C ALA A 48 13.04 8.05 -17.78
N VAL A 49 13.86 7.97 -16.71
CA VAL A 49 15.00 8.87 -16.49
C VAL A 49 16.32 8.28 -16.99
N VAL A 50 16.42 6.95 -17.12
CA VAL A 50 17.66 6.23 -17.46
C VAL A 50 17.69 5.75 -18.93
N ARG A 51 16.77 6.22 -19.78
CA ARG A 51 16.72 5.92 -21.22
C ARG A 51 17.37 7.01 -22.05
#